data_AF-A0A699S237-F1
#
_entry.id   AF-A0A699S237-F1
#
_cell.length_a   1.000
_cell.length_b   1.000
_cell.length_c   1.000
_cell.angle_alpha   90.00
_cell.angle_beta   90.00
_cell.angle_gamma   90.00
#
_symmetry.space_group_name_H-M   'P 1'
#
loop_
_entity.id
_entity.type
_entity.pdbx_description
1 polymer ?
#
loop_
_entity_poly.entity_id
_entity_poly.type
_entity_poly.pdbx_seq_one_letter_code
_entity_poly.pdbx_strand_id
1 'polypeptide(L)'
;MEEDRLGEEASRQLHDEEIAHLERKRAEVEANASLSKTLLGDDVFEDNFPARMASLIKRKRQALTEQLAKKRQNRPMTQAQQKSYMRHYVKNQSSVIYNTGWTMAYVKSFTDDQLKH
;
A
#
# COMPACT_ATOMS: atom_id res chain seq x y z
N MET A 1 -55.76 -23.36 21.99
CA MET A 1 -55.07 -24.20 20.99
C MET A 1 -54.10 -23.43 20.09
N GLU A 2 -54.09 -22.09 20.08
CA GLU A 2 -53.07 -21.31 19.34
C GLU A 2 -51.76 -21.12 20.11
N GLU A 3 -51.78 -21.01 21.45
CA GLU A 3 -50.57 -20.83 22.27
C GLU A 3 -49.59 -22.02 22.18
N ASP A 4 -50.07 -23.27 22.10
CA ASP A 4 -49.21 -24.45 21.91
C ASP A 4 -48.47 -24.43 20.57
N ARG A 5 -49.11 -23.89 19.51
CA ARG A 5 -48.49 -23.82 18.17
C ARG A 5 -47.41 -22.74 18.12
N LEU A 6 -47.64 -21.62 18.79
CA LEU A 6 -46.67 -20.53 18.93
C LEU A 6 -45.45 -20.94 19.76
N GLY A 7 -45.64 -21.74 20.81
CA GLY A 7 -44.54 -22.29 21.61
C GLY A 7 -43.66 -23.27 20.84
N GLU A 8 -44.26 -24.10 19.99
CA GLU A 8 -43.53 -25.04 19.12
C GLU A 8 -42.75 -24.31 18.02
N GLU A 9 -43.34 -23.27 17.42
CA GLU A 9 -42.69 -22.46 16.38
C GLU A 9 -41.53 -21.63 16.94
N ALA A 10 -41.70 -21.02 18.11
CA ALA A 10 -40.62 -20.32 18.81
C ALA A 10 -39.46 -21.26 19.17
N SER A 11 -39.75 -22.50 19.58
CA SER A 11 -38.72 -23.49 19.89
C SER A 11 -37.95 -23.93 18.64
N ARG A 12 -38.61 -24.04 17.48
CA ARG A 12 -37.96 -24.35 16.20
C ARG A 12 -37.10 -23.19 15.71
N GLN A 13 -37.59 -21.95 15.79
CA GLN A 13 -36.82 -20.76 15.42
C GLN A 13 -35.55 -20.62 16.27
N LEU A 14 -35.66 -20.83 17.59
CA LEU A 14 -34.49 -20.81 18.48
C LEU A 14 -33.47 -21.90 18.11
N HIS A 15 -33.93 -23.09 17.75
CA HIS A 15 -33.05 -24.18 17.33
C HIS A 15 -32.35 -23.87 16.00
N ASP A 16 -33.08 -23.34 15.02
CA ASP A 16 -32.54 -22.96 13.72
C ASP A 16 -31.52 -21.81 13.84
N GLU A 17 -31.78 -20.83 14.72
CA GLU A 17 -30.84 -19.75 15.03
C GLU A 17 -29.56 -20.26 15.69
N GLU A 18 -29.69 -21.23 16.62
CA GLU A 18 -28.54 -21.84 17.28
C GLU A 18 -27.68 -22.64 16.29
N ILE A 19 -28.30 -23.37 15.36
CA ILE A 19 -27.61 -24.05 14.26
C ILE A 19 -26.89 -23.04 13.37
N ALA A 20 -27.57 -21.97 12.92
CA ALA A 20 -26.98 -20.95 12.06
C ALA A 20 -25.77 -20.25 12.73
N HIS A 21 -25.84 -20.03 14.05
CA HIS A 21 -24.74 -19.47 14.81
C HIS A 21 -23.54 -20.44 14.92
N LEU A 22 -23.79 -21.74 15.12
CA LEU A 22 -22.74 -22.75 15.13
C LEU A 22 -22.08 -22.92 13.75
N GLU A 23 -22.87 -22.89 12.68
CA GLU A 23 -22.35 -22.94 11.30
C GLU A 23 -21.46 -21.74 11.00
N ARG A 24 -21.87 -20.53 11.40
CA ARG A 24 -21.05 -19.32 11.25
C ARG A 24 -19.71 -19.46 11.97
N LYS A 25 -19.72 -19.94 13.22
CA LYS A 25 -18.49 -20.18 13.99
C LYS A 25 -17.60 -21.22 13.33
N ARG A 26 -18.18 -22.31 12.80
CA ARG A 26 -17.43 -23.34 12.08
C ARG A 26 -16.73 -22.78 10.85
N ALA A 27 -17.44 -21.98 10.05
CA ALA A 27 -16.88 -21.32 8.87
C ALA A 27 -15.72 -20.37 9.25
N GLU A 28 -15.85 -19.63 10.35
CA GLU A 28 -14.78 -18.75 10.85
C GLU A 28 -13.54 -19.55 11.28
N VAL A 29 -13.72 -20.66 11.99
CA VAL A 29 -12.62 -21.54 12.40
C VAL A 29 -11.90 -22.12 11.17
N GLU A 30 -12.65 -22.57 10.17
CA GLU A 30 -12.09 -23.12 8.92
C GLU A 30 -11.31 -22.06 8.11
N ALA A 31 -11.84 -20.83 8.04
CA ALA A 31 -11.15 -19.71 7.41
C ALA A 31 -9.84 -19.38 8.15
N ASN A 32 -9.88 -19.33 9.48
CA ASN A 32 -8.70 -19.06 10.31
C ASN A 32 -7.64 -20.16 10.19
N ALA A 33 -8.05 -21.43 10.13
CA ALA A 33 -7.13 -22.54 9.90
C ALA A 33 -6.45 -22.43 8.52
N SER A 34 -7.21 -22.10 7.49
CA SER A 34 -6.69 -21.91 6.12
C SER A 34 -5.71 -20.74 6.02
N LEU A 35 -6.01 -19.62 6.70
CA LEU A 35 -5.11 -18.48 6.79
C LEU A 35 -3.82 -18.82 7.55
N SER A 36 -3.94 -19.51 8.68
CA SER A 36 -2.78 -19.97 9.46
C SER A 36 -1.86 -20.86 8.63
N LYS A 37 -2.45 -21.83 7.91
CA LYS A 37 -1.75 -22.73 6.98
C LYS A 37 -0.99 -21.97 5.90
N THR A 38 -1.61 -20.95 5.32
CA THR A 38 -0.97 -20.12 4.27
C THR A 38 0.16 -19.26 4.80
N LEU A 39 0.03 -18.71 6.01
CA LEU A 39 1.00 -17.78 6.60
C LEU A 39 2.18 -18.50 7.25
N LEU A 40 1.91 -19.60 7.93
CA LEU A 40 2.86 -20.31 8.75
C LEU A 40 3.36 -21.59 8.10
N GLY A 41 2.54 -22.27 7.28
CA GLY A 41 2.83 -23.56 6.62
C GLY A 41 2.06 -24.74 7.24
N ASP A 42 2.15 -25.92 6.63
CA ASP A 42 1.44 -27.14 7.06
C ASP A 42 2.13 -27.84 8.25
N ASP A 43 3.43 -27.68 8.37
CA ASP A 43 4.31 -28.30 9.36
C ASP A 43 4.44 -27.47 10.65
N VAL A 44 3.42 -26.70 11.02
CA VAL A 44 3.40 -25.94 12.28
C VAL A 44 3.03 -26.86 13.44
N PHE A 45 3.84 -26.85 14.50
CA PHE A 45 3.55 -27.51 15.76
C PHE A 45 4.07 -26.65 16.93
N GLU A 46 3.66 -26.96 18.16
CA GLU A 46 3.87 -26.10 19.35
C GLU A 46 5.33 -25.64 19.51
N ASP A 47 6.29 -26.56 19.33
CA ASP A 47 7.72 -26.26 19.51
C ASP A 47 8.28 -25.29 18.45
N ASN A 48 7.74 -25.30 17.22
CA ASN A 48 8.24 -24.46 16.14
C ASN A 48 7.41 -23.19 15.92
N PHE A 49 6.21 -23.12 16.50
CA PHE A 49 5.28 -22.01 16.34
C PHE A 49 5.89 -20.66 16.74
N PRO A 50 6.59 -20.52 17.89
CA PRO A 50 7.22 -19.25 18.27
C PRO A 50 8.25 -18.78 17.23
N ALA A 51 9.07 -19.71 16.70
CA ALA A 51 10.07 -19.39 15.69
C ALA A 51 9.42 -18.98 14.36
N ARG A 52 8.33 -19.66 13.95
CA ARG A 52 7.56 -19.31 12.76
C ARG A 52 6.92 -17.94 12.87
N MET A 53 6.27 -17.63 14.00
CA MET A 53 5.70 -16.32 14.26
C MET A 53 6.74 -15.22 14.26
N ALA A 54 7.90 -15.44 14.88
CA ALA A 54 9.01 -14.49 14.84
C ALA A 54 9.49 -14.24 13.40
N SER A 55 9.60 -15.30 12.58
CA SER A 55 9.98 -15.19 11.18
C SER A 55 8.96 -14.39 10.35
N LEU A 56 7.66 -14.58 10.61
CA LEU A 56 6.57 -13.89 9.94
C LEU A 56 6.57 -12.40 10.30
N ILE A 57 6.76 -12.07 11.58
CA ILE A 57 6.88 -10.69 12.07
C ILE A 57 8.10 -10.01 11.44
N LYS A 58 9.23 -10.72 11.35
CA LYS A 58 10.45 -10.20 10.69
C LYS A 58 10.20 -9.90 9.22
N ARG A 59 9.57 -10.82 8.48
CA ARG A 59 9.17 -10.63 7.07
C ARG A 59 8.25 -9.42 6.90
N LYS A 60 7.22 -9.28 7.75
CA LYS A 60 6.29 -8.14 7.72
C LYS A 60 7.02 -6.81 7.95
N ARG A 61 7.91 -6.75 8.94
CA ARG A 61 8.73 -5.54 9.21
C ARG A 61 9.60 -5.19 8.01
N GLN A 62 10.27 -6.18 7.42
CA GLN A 62 11.11 -5.98 6.25
C GLN A 62 10.31 -5.44 5.05
N ALA A 63 9.18 -6.05 4.73
CA ALA A 63 8.31 -5.59 3.64
C ALA A 63 7.84 -4.13 3.84
N LEU A 64 7.52 -3.74 5.08
CA LEU A 64 7.17 -2.36 5.42
C LEU A 64 8.36 -1.40 5.22
N THR A 65 9.56 -1.80 5.63
CA THR A 65 10.76 -0.99 5.41
C THR A 65 11.09 -0.83 3.92
N GLU A 66 10.91 -1.88 3.11
CA GLU A 66 11.11 -1.83 1.66
C GLU A 66 10.09 -0.93 0.96
N GLN A 67 8.82 -1.01 1.35
CA GLN A 67 7.78 -0.11 0.84
C GLN A 67 8.09 1.35 1.18
N LEU A 68 8.54 1.62 2.40
CA LEU A 68 8.91 2.97 2.85
C LEU A 68 10.14 3.49 2.09
N ALA A 69 11.14 2.63 1.86
CA ALA A 69 12.31 2.96 1.06
C ALA A 69 11.93 3.30 -0.39
N LYS A 70 11.11 2.47 -1.05
CA LYS A 70 10.58 2.74 -2.40
C LYS A 70 9.81 4.06 -2.45
N LYS A 71 8.96 4.33 -1.45
CA LYS A 71 8.21 5.60 -1.34
C LYS A 71 9.13 6.81 -1.16
N ARG A 72 10.27 6.66 -0.47
CA ARG A 72 11.28 7.72 -0.34
C ARG A 72 12.05 7.95 -1.63
N GLN A 73 12.41 6.88 -2.36
CA GLN A 73 13.06 6.99 -3.67
C GLN A 73 12.15 7.65 -4.70
N ASN A 74 10.88 7.24 -4.74
CA ASN A 74 9.87 7.80 -5.64
C ASN A 74 9.30 9.13 -5.14
N ARG A 75 9.89 9.75 -4.11
CA ARG A 75 9.42 11.03 -3.61
C ARG A 75 9.76 12.10 -4.65
N PRO A 76 8.76 12.83 -5.18
CA PRO A 76 9.06 13.95 -6.05
C PRO A 76 9.85 15.00 -5.27
N MET A 77 10.72 15.69 -6.01
CA MET A 77 11.54 16.77 -5.48
C MET A 77 10.65 17.79 -4.74
N THR A 78 11.07 18.22 -3.54
CA THR A 78 10.32 19.23 -2.78
C THR A 78 10.36 20.58 -3.48
N GLN A 79 9.42 21.48 -3.20
CA GLN A 79 9.39 22.81 -3.83
C GLN A 79 10.71 23.59 -3.66
N ALA A 80 11.35 23.47 -2.49
CA ALA A 80 12.65 24.11 -2.24
C ALA A 80 13.76 23.51 -3.10
N GLN A 81 13.79 22.19 -3.23
CA GLN A 81 14.73 21.48 -4.10
C GLN A 81 14.48 21.81 -5.57
N GLN A 82 13.21 21.85 -6.02
CA GLN A 82 12.84 22.25 -7.38
C GLN A 82 13.29 23.68 -7.68
N LYS A 83 13.03 24.61 -6.76
CA LYS A 83 13.47 26.00 -6.90
C LYS A 83 15.00 26.12 -6.97
N SER A 84 15.74 25.35 -6.16
CA SER A 84 17.20 25.31 -6.20
C SER A 84 17.73 24.73 -7.51
N TYR A 85 17.13 23.64 -7.97
CA TYR A 85 17.44 23.00 -9.24
C TYR A 85 17.23 23.95 -10.42
N MET A 86 16.04 24.57 -10.50
CA MET A 86 15.71 25.53 -11.58
C MET A 86 16.64 26.74 -11.56
N ARG A 87 17.02 27.25 -10.37
CA ARG A 87 18.01 28.33 -10.26
C ARG A 87 19.37 27.94 -10.85
N HIS A 88 19.86 26.73 -10.58
CA HIS A 88 21.12 26.25 -11.14
C HIS A 88 21.03 26.03 -12.65
N TYR A 89 19.94 25.42 -13.12
CA TYR A 89 19.70 25.19 -14.53
C TYR A 89 19.74 26.51 -15.33
N VAL A 90 18.98 27.51 -14.91
CA VAL A 90 18.94 28.83 -15.57
C VAL A 90 20.31 29.51 -15.55
N LYS A 91 21.02 29.50 -14.42
CA LYS A 91 22.37 30.07 -14.33
C LYS A 91 23.37 29.38 -15.27
N ASN A 92 23.30 28.06 -15.38
CA ASN A 92 24.18 27.30 -16.26
C ASN A 92 23.85 27.55 -17.74
N GLN A 93 22.57 27.63 -18.10
CA GLN A 93 22.13 28.04 -19.45
C GLN A 93 22.58 29.47 -19.79
N SER A 94 22.52 30.38 -18.81
CA SER A 94 23.00 31.75 -18.98
C SER A 94 24.50 31.77 -19.27
N SER A 95 25.29 30.93 -18.60
CA SER A 95 26.72 30.75 -18.89
C SER A 95 26.98 30.21 -20.29
N VAL A 96 26.16 29.27 -20.79
CA VAL A 96 26.26 28.80 -22.19
C VAL A 96 26.00 29.95 -23.13
N ILE A 97 24.97 30.78 -22.90
CA ILE A 97 24.65 31.96 -23.73
C ILE A 97 25.83 32.95 -23.80
N TYR A 98 26.51 33.22 -22.67
CA TYR A 98 27.69 34.10 -22.65
C TYR A 98 28.95 33.46 -23.25
N ASN A 99 29.09 32.13 -23.20
CA ASN A 99 30.19 31.37 -23.79
C ASN A 99 30.05 31.24 -25.32
N THR A 100 28.86 30.93 -25.81
CA THR A 100 28.60 30.70 -27.24
C THR A 100 28.57 31.98 -28.09
N GLY A 101 28.77 33.15 -27.48
CA GLY A 101 28.80 34.45 -28.18
C GLY A 101 27.41 35.00 -28.54
N TRP A 102 26.34 34.48 -27.95
CA TRP A 102 24.98 34.92 -28.25
C TRP A 102 24.71 36.20 -27.46
N THR A 103 24.65 37.32 -28.18
CA THR A 103 24.29 38.59 -27.56
C THR A 103 22.85 38.51 -27.03
N MET A 104 22.57 39.15 -25.90
CA MET A 104 21.20 39.24 -25.36
C MET A 104 20.20 39.85 -26.37
N ALA A 105 20.68 40.62 -27.36
CA ALA A 105 19.88 41.12 -28.46
C ALA A 105 19.47 40.00 -29.42
N TYR A 106 20.38 39.08 -29.75
CA TYR A 106 20.10 37.93 -30.61
C TYR A 106 19.14 36.95 -29.93
N VAL A 107 19.33 36.67 -28.63
CA VAL A 107 18.39 35.81 -27.86
C VAL A 107 16.98 36.42 -27.78
N LYS A 108 16.86 37.76 -27.69
CA LYS A 108 15.57 38.46 -27.69
C LYS A 108 14.89 38.53 -29.05
N SER A 109 15.60 38.21 -30.14
CA SER A 109 15.05 38.22 -31.50
C SER A 109 14.38 36.90 -31.90
N PHE A 110 14.48 35.86 -31.07
CA PHE A 110 13.77 34.61 -31.30
C PHE A 110 12.26 34.80 -31.18
N THR A 111 11.54 34.34 -32.20
CA THR A 111 10.07 34.28 -32.20
C THR A 111 9.59 33.01 -31.52
N ASP A 112 8.37 33.01 -30.97
CA ASP A 112 7.77 31.87 -30.27
C ASP A 112 7.76 30.58 -31.12
N ASP A 113 7.71 30.72 -32.45
CA ASP A 113 7.75 29.61 -33.40
C ASP A 113 9.12 28.92 -33.47
N GLN A 114 10.21 29.61 -33.12
CA GLN A 114 11.56 29.06 -33.07
C GLN A 114 11.92 28.44 -31.71
N LEU A 115 11.10 28.66 -30.68
CA LEU A 115 11.31 28.15 -29.32
C LEU A 115 10.48 26.88 -29.02
N LYS A 116 9.61 26.47 -29.93
CA LYS A 116 8.82 25.24 -29.82
C LYS A 116 9.59 24.06 -30.43
N HIS A 117 9.77 23.02 -29.63
CA HIS A 117 10.24 21.71 -30.05
C HIS A 117 9.14 20.67 -29.81
#